data_AF-A0AAV2UYW9-F1
#
_entry.id   AF-A0AAV2UYW9-F1
#
_cell.length_a   1.000
_cell.length_b   1.000
_cell.length_c   1.000
_cell.angle_alpha   90.00
_cell.angle_beta   90.00
_cell.angle_gamma   90.00
#
_symmetry.space_group_name_H-M   'P 1'
#
loop_
_entity.id
_entity.type
_entity.pdbx_description
1 polymer ?
#
loop_
_entity_poly.entity_id
_entity_poly.type
_entity_poly.pdbx_seq_one_letter_code
_entity_poly.pdbx_strand_id
1 'polypeptide(L)' 'MECFIEVSEPVIDVMFQLKKDTQKYLIDYILSYSKLDCKELAQILGANPLKVSQVLAGKDFFGLEKARNLFNYFIILIAH' A
#
# COMPACT_ATOMS: atom_id res chain seq x y z
N MET A 1 28.13 29.28 -23.13
CA MET A 1 28.14 28.96 -21.68
C MET A 1 26.68 28.65 -21.35
N GLU A 2 26.30 27.39 -21.45
CA GLU A 2 24.90 26.94 -21.29
C GLU A 2 24.87 26.02 -20.07
N CYS A 3 24.14 26.44 -19.05
CA CYS A 3 24.04 25.71 -17.79
C CYS A 3 22.95 24.65 -17.94
N PHE A 4 23.37 23.41 -18.15
CA PHE A 4 22.49 22.23 -18.03
C PHE A 4 22.10 22.10 -16.56
N ILE A 5 20.83 22.31 -16.23
CA ILE A 5 20.30 21.96 -14.93
C ILE A 5 19.97 20.47 -14.99
N GLU A 6 20.97 19.65 -14.70
CA GLU A 6 20.75 18.24 -14.38
C GLU A 6 20.07 18.20 -13.00
N VAL A 7 18.74 18.11 -13.00
CA VAL A 7 17.99 17.76 -11.79
C VAL A 7 18.27 16.29 -11.55
N SER A 8 19.20 15.99 -10.63
CA SER A 8 19.37 14.63 -10.13
C SER A 8 18.04 14.18 -9.52
N GLU A 9 17.42 13.13 -10.07
CA GLU A 9 16.27 12.49 -9.46
C GLU A 9 16.60 12.22 -7.99
N PRO A 10 15.70 12.56 -7.05
CA PRO A 10 15.97 12.27 -5.66
C PRO A 10 16.20 10.76 -5.56
N VAL A 11 17.36 10.36 -5.03
CA VAL A 11 17.56 8.98 -4.60
C VAL A 11 16.63 8.80 -3.42
N ILE A 12 15.40 8.38 -3.71
CA ILE A 12 14.42 8.11 -2.67
C ILE A 12 14.84 6.80 -2.03
N ASP A 13 15.79 6.89 -1.10
CA ASP A 13 16.06 5.86 -0.12
C ASP A 13 14.89 5.88 0.87
N VAL A 14 13.69 5.49 0.40
CA VAL A 14 12.60 5.16 1.32
C VAL A 14 13.07 3.90 2.00
N MET A 15 13.75 4.09 3.14
CA MET A 15 13.87 3.09 4.17
C MET A 15 12.46 2.56 4.46
N PHE A 16 12.09 1.46 3.80
CA PHE A 16 10.90 0.64 4.03
C PHE A 16 10.90 0.01 5.45
N GLN A 17 11.51 0.68 6.44
CA GLN A 17 11.31 0.39 7.86
C GLN A 17 9.83 0.55 8.26
N LEU A 18 9.03 1.21 7.41
CA LEU A 18 7.57 1.25 7.45
C LEU A 18 6.87 -0.07 7.09
N LYS A 19 7.52 -1.22 6.85
CA LYS A 19 6.84 -2.45 6.33
C LYS A 19 5.47 -2.81 6.96
N LYS A 20 5.29 -2.55 8.26
CA LYS A 20 4.00 -2.74 8.96
C LYS A 20 3.02 -1.61 8.65
N ASP A 21 3.45 -0.36 8.83
CA ASP A 21 2.62 0.84 8.63
C ASP A 21 2.35 1.15 7.15
N THR A 22 3.22 0.74 6.24
CA THR A 22 3.00 0.84 4.78
C THR A 22 1.74 0.11 4.39
N GLN A 23 1.53 -1.11 4.90
CA GLN A 23 0.31 -1.86 4.60
C GLN A 23 -0.93 -1.17 5.18
N LYS A 24 -0.82 -0.59 6.38
CA LYS A 24 -1.87 0.25 6.95
C LYS A 24 -2.22 1.41 6.01
N TYR A 25 -1.23 2.19 5.59
CA TYR A 25 -1.46 3.36 4.73
C TYR A 25 -1.99 2.97 3.35
N LEU A 26 -1.55 1.84 2.80
CA LEU A 26 -2.11 1.31 1.55
C LEU A 26 -3.57 0.92 1.69
N ILE A 27 -3.94 0.21 2.77
CA ILE A 27 -5.33 -0.14 3.04
C ILE A 27 -6.17 1.13 3.24
N ASP A 28 -5.69 2.08 4.04
CA ASP A 28 -6.37 3.35 4.30
C ASP A 28 -6.61 4.14 3.01
N TYR A 29 -5.60 4.21 2.14
CA TYR A 29 -5.72 4.81 0.81
C TYR A 29 -6.75 4.08 -0.04
N ILE A 30 -6.65 2.76 -0.16
CA ILE A 30 -7.60 1.97 -0.96
C ILE A 30 -9.03 2.20 -0.47
N LEU A 31 -9.31 2.11 0.83
CA LEU A 31 -10.66 2.30 1.37
C LEU A 31 -11.17 3.74 1.25
N SER A 32 -10.27 4.72 1.22
CA SER A 32 -10.64 6.13 1.04
C SER A 32 -10.98 6.47 -0.41
N TYR A 33 -10.33 5.82 -1.38
CA TYR A 33 -10.44 6.14 -2.80
C TYR A 33 -11.21 5.10 -3.63
N SER A 34 -11.45 3.91 -3.07
CA SER A 34 -12.41 2.94 -3.60
C SER A 34 -13.65 2.96 -2.71
N LYS A 35 -14.82 2.70 -3.27
CA LYS A 35 -16.06 2.54 -2.48
C LYS A 35 -16.08 1.22 -1.68
N LEU A 36 -14.91 0.63 -1.41
CA LEU A 36 -14.76 -0.65 -0.76
C LEU A 36 -14.80 -0.51 0.75
N ASP A 37 -15.34 -1.52 1.43
CA ASP A 37 -15.14 -1.74 2.85
C ASP A 37 -14.03 -2.78 3.15
N CYS A 38 -13.67 -2.94 4.43
CA CYS A 38 -12.66 -3.93 4.86
C CYS A 38 -13.02 -5.37 4.47
N LYS A 39 -14.31 -5.71 4.35
CA LYS A 39 -14.79 -7.05 4.04
C LYS A 39 -14.63 -7.33 2.54
N GLU A 40 -14.98 -6.37 1.69
CA GLU A 40 -14.79 -6.45 0.24
C GLU A 40 -13.30 -6.48 -0.11
N LEU A 41 -12.49 -5.64 0.53
CA LEU A 41 -11.03 -5.69 0.35
C LEU A 41 -10.45 -7.04 0.82
N ALA A 42 -10.96 -7.62 1.91
CA ALA A 42 -10.53 -8.94 2.36
C ALA A 42 -10.82 -10.04 1.32
N GLN A 43 -11.97 -9.97 0.65
CA GLN A 43 -12.32 -10.92 -0.41
C GLN A 43 -11.35 -10.82 -1.60
N ILE A 44 -11.03 -9.59 -2.03
CA ILE A 44 -10.07 -9.35 -3.12
C ILE A 44 -8.68 -9.90 -2.77
N LEU A 45 -8.23 -9.67 -1.53
CA LEU A 45 -6.92 -10.14 -1.07
C LEU A 45 -6.90 -11.65 -0.74
N GLY A 46 -8.07 -12.29 -0.65
CA GLY A 46 -8.22 -13.65 -0.13
C GLY A 46 -7.76 -13.76 1.33
N ALA A 47 -8.06 -12.76 2.14
CA ALA A 47 -7.68 -12.64 3.55
C ALA A 47 -8.90 -12.67 4.48
N ASN A 48 -8.68 -12.82 5.78
CA ASN A 48 -9.75 -12.67 6.78
C ASN A 48 -10.05 -11.16 7.00
N PRO A 49 -11.32 -10.71 6.98
CA PRO A 49 -11.70 -9.31 7.25
C PRO A 49 -11.17 -8.76 8.58
N LEU A 50 -11.09 -9.60 9.61
CA LEU A 50 -10.51 -9.21 10.90
C LEU A 50 -9.02 -8.89 10.76
N LYS A 51 -8.30 -9.66 9.94
CA LYS A 51 -6.88 -9.41 9.66
C LYS A 51 -6.70 -8.07 8.97
N VAL A 52 -7.50 -7.75 7.93
CA VAL A 52 -7.50 -6.43 7.27
C VAL A 52 -7.71 -5.30 8.28
N SER A 53 -8.71 -5.45 9.15
CA SER A 53 -9.02 -4.46 10.18
C SER A 53 -7.87 -4.27 11.20
N GLN A 54 -7.19 -5.36 11.57
CA GLN A 54 -6.02 -5.30 12.46
C GLN A 54 -4.81 -4.64 11.79
N VAL A 55 -4.58 -4.88 10.50
CA VAL A 55 -3.53 -4.20 9.73
C VAL A 55 -3.85 -2.71 9.60
N LEU A 56 -5.09 -2.34 9.27
CA LEU A 56 -5.54 -0.95 9.23
C LEU A 56 -5.38 -0.24 10.59
N ALA A 57 -5.61 -0.94 11.69
CA ALA A 57 -5.37 -0.41 13.04
C ALA A 57 -3.88 -0.34 13.43
N GLY A 58 -2.94 -0.77 12.56
CA GLY A 58 -1.50 -0.87 12.85
C GLY A 58 -1.14 -1.98 13.85
N LYS A 59 -2.10 -2.83 14.21
CA LYS A 59 -1.93 -3.88 15.22
C LYS A 59 -1.25 -5.12 14.64
N ASP A 60 -1.38 -5.35 13.33
CA ASP A 60 -0.85 -6.54 12.66
C ASP A 60 -0.31 -6.20 11.25
N PHE A 61 0.20 -7.19 10.53
CA PHE A 61 0.60 -7.09 9.12
C PHE A 61 0.30 -8.39 8.35
N PHE A 62 0.23 -8.27 7.04
CA PHE A 62 0.15 -9.36 6.10
C PHE A 62 1.53 -9.97 5.84
N GLY A 63 1.56 -11.31 5.75
CA GLY A 63 2.70 -12.04 5.22
C GLY A 63 2.92 -11.78 3.73
N LEU A 64 4.05 -12.26 3.21
CA LEU A 64 4.58 -11.91 1.88
C LEU A 64 3.56 -12.03 0.73
N GLU A 65 2.81 -13.14 0.67
CA GLU A 65 1.83 -13.38 -0.40
C GLU A 65 0.71 -12.33 -0.38
N LYS A 66 0.10 -12.10 0.78
CA LYS A 66 -0.99 -11.13 0.95
C LYS A 66 -0.52 -9.69 0.82
N ALA A 67 0.70 -9.39 1.28
CA ALA A 67 1.33 -8.10 1.05
C ALA A 67 1.51 -7.82 -0.45
N ARG A 68 2.01 -8.79 -1.22
CA ARG A 68 2.12 -8.65 -2.69
C ARG A 68 0.77 -8.40 -3.35
N ASN A 69 -0.28 -9.12 -2.95
CA ASN A 69 -1.63 -8.90 -3.48
C ASN A 69 -2.12 -7.48 -3.18
N LEU A 70 -1.87 -6.97 -1.96
CA LEU A 70 -2.21 -5.60 -1.58
C LEU A 70 -1.48 -4.56 -2.44
N PHE A 71 -0.17 -4.73 -2.64
CA PHE A 71 0.62 -3.85 -3.50
C PHE A 71 0.15 -3.90 -4.96
N ASN A 72 -0.11 -5.09 -5.50
CA ASN A 72 -0.60 -5.23 -6.87
C ASN A 72 -1.95 -4.54 -7.06
N TYR A 73 -2.86 -4.71 -6.10
CA TYR A 73 -4.17 -4.04 -6.15
C TYR A 73 -4.03 -2.52 -6.12
N PHE A 74 -3.16 -1.99 -5.23
CA PHE A 74 -2.86 -0.57 -5.19
C PHE A 74 -2.33 -0.04 -6.54
N ILE A 75 -1.39 -0.76 -7.16
CA ILE A 75 -0.85 -0.39 -8.48
C ILE A 75 -1.96 -0.34 -9.54
N ILE A 76 -2.85 -1.34 -9.56
CA ILE A 76 -4.00 -1.35 -10.48
C ILE A 76 -4.90 -0.13 -10.26
N LEU A 77 -5.13 0.25 -8.99
CA LEU A 77 -6.01 1.37 -8.65
C LEU A 77 -5.43 2.73 -9.06
N ILE A 78 -4.11 2.93 -9.01
CA ILE A 78 -3.47 4.20 -9.39
C ILE A 78 -3.05 4.27 -10.86
N ALA A 79 -2.92 3.13 -11.54
CA ALA A 79 -2.55 3.05 -12.95
C ALA A 79 -3.74 3.23 -13.89
N HIS A 80 -4.96 3.20 -13.35
CA HIS A 80 -6.20 3.49 -14.05
C HIS A 80 -6.59 4.97 -13.90
#